data_AF-A0A1A8KK30-F1
#
_entry.id   AF-A0A1A8KK30-F1
#
_cell.length_a   1.000
_cell.length_b   1.000
_cell.length_c   1.000
_cell.angle_alpha   90.00
_cell.angle_beta   90.00
_cell.angle_gamma   90.00
#
_symmetry.space_group_name_H-M   'P 1'
#
loop_
_entity.id
_entity.type
_entity.pdbx_description
1 polymer ?
#
loop_
_entity_poly.entity_id
_entity_poly.type
_entity_poly.pdbx_seq_one_letter_code
_entity_poly.pdbx_strand_id
1 'polypeptide(L)'
;MAAGGVLRSVWASFTGLKLGAGVTNTNSFMKVNVPQLSALTIPSRGVRQVVEKREGNTTSIEGQIIDLPAAPQPPNPTAKCPIYRWNLQHKYTYTDVLLLSQFIRSDGGMLPKRITGLCPEEHRKIAICVQMAHRAGLLPDHKPKLPEGHVPKRPTLNRYLTRWSIDSVKPIYKRGLKWRKNLMDVGHPALKNNVRYGIKPLSFKH
;
A
#
# COMPACT_ATOMS: atom_id res chain seq x y z
N MET A 1 -58.20 -14.13 -25.49
CA MET A 1 -57.04 -14.56 -26.30
C MET A 1 -56.07 -15.24 -25.35
N ALA A 2 -56.16 -16.57 -25.23
CA ALA A 2 -55.20 -17.55 -25.75
C ALA A 2 -53.82 -17.41 -25.05
N ALA A 3 -53.57 -18.20 -24.00
CA ALA A 3 -52.89 -19.52 -24.03
C ALA A 3 -51.36 -19.37 -24.22
N GLY A 4 -50.45 -20.04 -23.50
CA GLY A 4 -50.48 -21.05 -22.44
C GLY A 4 -49.05 -21.15 -21.86
N GLY A 5 -48.87 -21.66 -20.64
CA GLY A 5 -48.27 -23.00 -20.42
C GLY A 5 -46.73 -22.95 -20.37
N VAL A 6 -46.08 -22.78 -19.22
CA VAL A 6 -45.62 -23.84 -18.28
C VAL A 6 -44.92 -25.03 -18.95
N LEU A 7 -43.61 -25.23 -18.71
CA LEU A 7 -43.00 -26.39 -18.01
C LEU A 7 -41.50 -26.61 -18.38
N ARG A 8 -40.70 -26.83 -17.32
CA ARG A 8 -39.67 -27.88 -17.12
C ARG A 8 -38.44 -28.03 -18.05
N SER A 9 -37.29 -27.81 -17.40
CA SER A 9 -36.14 -28.73 -17.25
C SER A 9 -36.05 -29.95 -18.16
N VAL A 10 -34.88 -30.17 -18.77
CA VAL A 10 -34.18 -31.48 -18.84
C VAL A 10 -32.67 -31.25 -19.00
N TRP A 11 -31.88 -31.84 -18.10
CA TRP A 11 -30.45 -32.09 -18.28
C TRP A 11 -30.23 -33.09 -19.42
N ALA A 12 -29.35 -32.77 -20.37
CA ALA A 12 -28.83 -33.76 -21.31
C ALA A 12 -27.31 -33.86 -21.16
N SER A 13 -26.90 -34.91 -20.45
CA SER A 13 -25.57 -35.48 -20.45
C SER A 13 -25.24 -35.99 -21.86
N PHE A 14 -24.17 -35.48 -22.49
CA PHE A 14 -23.56 -36.14 -23.64
C PHE A 14 -22.35 -36.94 -23.18
N THR A 15 -22.54 -38.26 -23.12
CA THR A 15 -21.46 -39.24 -23.18
C THR A 15 -21.43 -39.82 -24.61
N GLY A 16 -20.23 -40.00 -25.17
CA GLY A 16 -19.99 -41.06 -26.14
C GLY A 16 -19.66 -40.68 -27.59
N LEU A 17 -18.35 -40.80 -27.89
CA LEU A 17 -17.79 -41.66 -28.95
C LEU A 17 -17.80 -41.15 -30.41
N LYS A 18 -16.60 -40.81 -30.93
CA LYS A 18 -15.96 -41.66 -31.95
C LYS A 18 -14.48 -41.34 -32.16
N LEU A 19 -13.67 -42.40 -32.13
CA LEU A 19 -12.33 -42.45 -32.69
C LEU A 19 -12.37 -42.06 -34.18
N GLY A 20 -11.44 -41.20 -34.57
CA GLY A 20 -11.05 -40.96 -35.95
C GLY A 20 -9.57 -40.58 -35.94
N ALA A 21 -8.71 -41.54 -36.27
CA ALA A 21 -7.28 -41.33 -36.41
C ALA A 21 -7.02 -40.45 -37.64
N GLY A 22 -6.50 -39.25 -37.41
CA GLY A 22 -5.96 -38.37 -38.42
C GLY A 22 -4.60 -37.88 -37.96
N VAL A 23 -3.54 -38.49 -38.48
CA VAL A 23 -2.16 -38.09 -38.24
C VAL A 23 -1.93 -36.75 -38.93
N THR A 24 -1.69 -35.69 -38.16
CA THR A 24 -1.05 -34.47 -38.65
C THR A 24 0.01 -34.03 -37.67
N ASN A 25 1.24 -33.96 -38.17
CA ASN A 25 2.44 -33.47 -37.50
C ASN A 25 2.18 -32.13 -36.79
N THR A 26 2.34 -32.11 -35.48
CA THR A 26 2.48 -30.88 -34.70
C THR A 26 3.80 -30.93 -33.96
N ASN A 27 4.67 -29.95 -34.26
CA ASN A 27 5.92 -29.68 -33.57
C ASN A 27 5.79 -29.91 -32.06
N SER A 28 6.69 -30.71 -31.52
CA SER A 28 6.86 -30.92 -30.09
C SER A 28 7.38 -29.63 -29.46
N PHE A 29 6.48 -28.69 -29.15
CA PHE A 29 6.76 -27.72 -28.11
C PHE A 29 6.94 -28.52 -26.82
N MET A 30 8.16 -28.55 -26.29
CA MET A 30 8.42 -29.05 -24.95
C MET A 30 7.57 -28.22 -23.99
N LYS A 31 6.41 -28.76 -23.62
CA LYS A 31 5.67 -28.29 -22.45
C LYS A 31 6.52 -28.63 -21.24
N VAL A 32 7.33 -27.66 -20.82
CA VAL A 32 7.90 -27.67 -19.48
C VAL A 32 6.71 -27.68 -18.54
N ASN A 33 6.49 -28.81 -17.86
CA ASN A 33 5.56 -28.91 -16.74
C ASN A 33 6.10 -28.04 -15.61
N VAL A 34 5.85 -26.73 -15.69
CA VAL A 34 6.01 -25.86 -14.54
C VAL A 34 4.84 -26.22 -13.61
N PRO A 35 5.10 -26.74 -12.39
CA PRO A 35 4.01 -26.99 -11.47
C PRO A 35 3.28 -25.66 -11.25
N GLN A 36 1.96 -25.64 -11.48
CA GLN A 36 1.11 -24.54 -11.06
C GLN A 36 1.14 -24.50 -9.53
N LEU A 37 2.10 -23.75 -8.99
CA LEU A 37 2.15 -23.45 -7.56
C LEU A 37 0.87 -22.68 -7.23
N SER A 38 0.02 -23.27 -6.38
CA SER A 38 -1.14 -22.59 -5.82
C SER A 38 -0.67 -21.27 -5.19
N ALA A 39 -1.23 -20.15 -5.64
CA ALA A 39 -0.82 -18.79 -5.25
C ALA A 39 -0.98 -18.44 -3.75
N LEU A 40 -1.28 -19.42 -2.89
CA LEU A 40 -1.69 -19.22 -1.49
C LEU A 40 -0.64 -19.60 -0.44
N THR A 41 0.49 -20.19 -0.81
CA THR A 41 1.54 -20.54 0.16
C THR A 41 2.93 -20.20 -0.38
N ILE A 42 3.24 -18.91 -0.45
CA ILE A 42 4.65 -18.48 -0.49
C ILE A 42 5.20 -18.77 0.92
N PRO A 43 6.12 -19.74 1.11
CA PRO A 43 6.74 -19.92 2.41
C PRO A 43 7.53 -18.65 2.77
N SER A 44 7.04 -17.86 3.72
CA SER A 44 7.79 -16.74 4.25
C SER A 44 8.89 -17.30 5.15
N ARG A 45 10.11 -17.46 4.62
CA ARG A 45 11.27 -18.01 5.35
C ARG A 45 11.79 -17.11 6.50
N GLY A 46 11.06 -16.06 6.88
CA GLY A 46 11.45 -15.13 7.95
C GLY A 46 12.71 -14.30 7.68
N VAL A 47 13.32 -14.43 6.49
CA VAL A 47 14.54 -13.71 6.10
C VAL A 47 14.28 -12.21 6.07
N ARG A 48 15.08 -11.45 6.83
CA ARG A 48 14.92 -9.99 6.99
C ARG A 48 15.93 -9.20 6.18
N GLN A 49 17.15 -9.72 6.04
CA GLN A 49 18.21 -9.06 5.27
C GLN A 49 18.83 -10.05 4.29
N VAL A 50 19.05 -9.57 3.07
CA VAL A 50 19.80 -10.27 2.03
C VAL A 50 21.17 -9.61 1.95
N VAL A 51 22.23 -10.39 2.12
CA VAL A 51 23.62 -9.93 2.03
C VAL A 51 24.25 -10.58 0.80
N GLU A 52 24.77 -9.76 -0.09
CA GLU A 52 25.55 -10.19 -1.25
C GLU A 52 27.04 -10.06 -0.91
N LYS A 53 27.78 -11.17 -0.97
CA LYS A 53 29.24 -11.20 -0.86
C LYS A 53 29.81 -11.61 -2.21
N ARG A 54 30.81 -10.87 -2.69
CA ARG A 54 31.50 -11.17 -3.95
C ARG A 54 32.94 -11.56 -3.64
N GLU A 55 33.28 -12.81 -3.88
CA GLU A 55 34.63 -13.35 -3.70
C GLU A 55 35.17 -13.76 -5.08
N GLY A 56 35.96 -12.88 -5.70
CA GLY A 56 36.45 -13.06 -7.07
C GLY A 56 35.31 -13.11 -8.09
N ASN A 57 35.11 -14.26 -8.75
CA ASN A 57 34.05 -14.50 -9.74
C ASN A 57 32.80 -15.16 -9.13
N THR A 58 32.81 -15.53 -7.85
CA THR A 58 31.67 -16.18 -7.20
C THR A 58 30.89 -15.16 -6.38
N THR A 59 29.57 -15.09 -6.60
CA THR A 59 28.65 -14.25 -5.81
C THR A 59 27.83 -15.14 -4.88
N SER A 60 28.04 -15.02 -3.57
CA SER A 60 27.25 -15.71 -2.56
C SER A 60 26.17 -14.78 -2.01
N ILE A 61 24.92 -15.27 -1.99
CA ILE A 61 23.76 -14.52 -1.51
C ILE A 61 23.22 -15.24 -0.27
N GLU A 62 23.39 -14.61 0.89
CA GLU A 62 22.97 -15.15 2.18
C GLU A 62 21.75 -14.42 2.72
N GLY A 63 20.81 -15.17 3.30
CA GLY A 63 19.66 -14.62 4.01
C GLY A 63 19.91 -14.63 5.51
N GLN A 64 20.00 -13.45 6.13
CA GLN A 64 20.20 -13.30 7.57
C GLN A 64 18.87 -13.00 8.28
N ILE A 65 18.62 -13.72 9.38
CA ILE A 65 17.51 -13.48 10.29
C ILE A 65 18.02 -12.56 11.39
N ILE A 66 17.47 -11.35 11.47
CA ILE A 66 17.83 -10.36 12.50
C ILE A 66 16.87 -10.50 13.66
N ASP A 67 17.41 -10.69 14.86
CA ASP A 67 16.66 -10.69 16.10
C ASP A 67 16.18 -9.27 16.45
N LEU A 68 14.90 -9.14 16.83
CA LEU A 68 14.33 -7.87 17.26
C LEU A 68 14.05 -7.90 18.77
N PRO A 69 14.21 -6.76 19.45
CA PRO A 69 13.84 -6.67 20.86
C PRO A 69 12.34 -6.92 21.05
N ALA A 70 11.99 -7.53 22.18
CA ALA A 70 10.60 -7.76 22.54
C ALA A 70 9.87 -6.43 22.74
N ALA A 71 8.66 -6.33 22.19
CA ALA A 71 7.84 -5.13 22.34
C ALA A 71 7.32 -4.99 23.79
N PRO A 72 7.20 -3.76 24.31
CA PRO A 72 6.62 -3.51 25.62
C PRO A 72 5.14 -3.92 25.68
N GLN A 73 4.64 -4.14 26.90
CA GLN A 73 3.24 -4.51 27.12
C GLN A 73 2.29 -3.34 26.76
N PRO A 74 1.23 -3.60 25.97
CA PRO A 74 0.30 -2.56 25.57
C PRO A 74 -0.70 -2.21 26.69
N PRO A 75 -1.21 -0.96 26.74
CA PRO A 75 -2.18 -0.53 27.74
C PRO A 75 -3.57 -1.16 27.54
N ASN A 76 -3.94 -1.54 26.31
CA ASN A 76 -5.21 -2.22 26.02
C ASN A 76 -4.94 -3.53 25.26
N PRO A 77 -4.84 -4.69 25.96
CA PRO A 77 -4.56 -5.97 25.33
C PRO A 77 -5.73 -6.52 24.51
N THR A 78 -6.96 -6.08 24.77
CA THR A 78 -8.20 -6.62 24.18
C THR A 78 -8.35 -6.23 22.70
N ALA A 79 -7.84 -5.07 22.31
CA ALA A 79 -7.99 -4.57 20.95
C ALA A 79 -7.16 -5.41 19.94
N LYS A 80 -7.68 -5.58 18.72
CA LYS A 80 -6.95 -6.31 17.65
C LYS A 80 -5.93 -5.45 16.92
N CYS A 81 -6.28 -4.19 16.62
CA CYS A 81 -5.43 -3.25 15.89
C CYS A 81 -4.34 -2.67 16.80
N PRO A 82 -3.06 -2.60 16.37
CA PRO A 82 -1.99 -1.96 17.13
C PRO A 82 -2.33 -0.54 17.61
N ILE A 83 -2.89 0.31 16.73
CA ILE A 83 -3.25 1.69 17.09
C ILE A 83 -4.28 1.76 18.22
N TYR A 84 -5.22 0.82 18.25
CA TYR A 84 -6.26 0.76 19.29
C TYR A 84 -5.71 0.13 20.57
N ARG A 85 -4.79 -0.85 20.47
CA ARG A 85 -4.08 -1.40 21.64
C ARG A 85 -3.32 -0.33 22.42
N TRP A 86 -2.80 0.66 21.71
CA TRP A 86 -2.07 1.79 22.26
C TRP A 86 -2.93 3.03 22.53
N ASN A 87 -4.26 2.96 22.37
CA ASN A 87 -5.19 4.08 22.56
C ASN A 87 -4.81 5.36 21.77
N LEU A 88 -4.20 5.19 20.60
CA LEU A 88 -3.73 6.28 19.71
C LEU A 88 -4.78 6.70 18.67
N GLN A 89 -5.98 6.11 18.71
CA GLN A 89 -7.07 6.46 17.80
C GLN A 89 -7.35 7.96 17.85
N HIS A 90 -7.45 8.60 16.67
CA HIS A 90 -7.76 10.02 16.51
C HIS A 90 -6.73 11.01 17.08
N LYS A 91 -5.58 10.54 17.59
CA LYS A 91 -4.59 11.41 18.26
C LYS A 91 -3.39 11.76 17.38
N TYR A 92 -3.06 10.92 16.40
CA TYR A 92 -1.85 11.10 15.61
C TYR A 92 -2.06 11.95 14.35
N THR A 93 -0.99 12.62 13.93
CA THR A 93 -0.90 13.53 12.78
C THR A 93 0.32 13.19 11.92
N TYR A 94 0.47 13.84 10.75
CA TYR A 94 1.63 13.66 9.86
C TYR A 94 2.97 14.11 10.49
N THR A 95 2.91 14.88 11.58
CA THR A 95 4.05 15.36 12.35
C THR A 95 4.67 14.28 13.23
N ASP A 96 3.94 13.21 13.53
CA ASP A 96 4.33 12.22 14.54
C ASP A 96 5.25 11.17 13.93
N VAL A 97 6.45 11.62 13.55
CA VAL A 97 7.45 10.85 12.81
C VAL A 97 7.83 9.56 13.53
N LEU A 98 7.90 9.56 14.86
CA LEU A 98 8.24 8.39 15.67
C LEU A 98 7.22 7.24 15.55
N LEU A 99 5.95 7.58 15.32
CA LEU A 99 4.91 6.59 15.08
C LEU A 99 4.92 6.12 13.62
N LEU A 100 5.08 7.08 12.69
CA LEU A 100 5.06 6.78 11.26
C LEU A 100 6.27 5.94 10.82
N SER A 101 7.45 6.18 11.40
CA SER A 101 8.68 5.47 11.09
C SER A 101 8.60 3.96 11.33
N GLN A 102 7.74 3.52 12.25
CA GLN A 102 7.51 2.10 12.57
C GLN A 102 6.80 1.34 11.44
N PHE A 103 6.03 2.04 10.60
CA PHE A 103 5.21 1.42 9.55
C PHE A 103 5.78 1.60 8.13
N ILE A 104 6.96 2.22 8.00
CA ILE A 104 7.62 2.46 6.72
C ILE A 104 8.89 1.61 6.59
N ARG A 105 9.32 1.44 5.34
CA ARG A 105 10.59 0.80 4.98
C ARG A 105 11.73 1.83 5.05
N SER A 106 12.97 1.35 4.95
CA SER A 106 14.15 2.20 4.73
C SER A 106 13.99 3.12 3.53
N ASP A 107 13.29 2.68 2.49
CA ASP A 107 13.17 3.43 1.23
C ASP A 107 12.03 4.47 1.25
N GLY A 108 11.30 4.59 2.35
CA GLY A 108 10.10 5.44 2.49
C GLY A 108 8.80 4.81 1.98
N GLY A 109 8.84 3.57 1.50
CA GLY A 109 7.64 2.81 1.13
C GLY A 109 6.84 2.37 2.37
N MET A 110 5.51 2.43 2.28
CA MET A 110 4.61 1.92 3.34
C MET A 110 4.67 0.38 3.42
N LEU A 111 4.72 -0.19 4.63
CA LEU A 111 4.64 -1.64 4.82
C LEU A 111 3.25 -2.18 4.50
N PRO A 112 3.12 -3.41 3.96
CA PRO A 112 1.81 -3.97 3.64
C PRO A 112 0.97 -4.24 4.90
N LYS A 113 -0.35 -4.03 4.79
CA LYS A 113 -1.31 -4.21 5.89
C LYS A 113 -1.21 -5.58 6.58
N ARG A 114 -1.01 -6.66 5.80
CA ARG A 114 -0.90 -8.03 6.31
C ARG A 114 0.25 -8.22 7.32
N ILE A 115 1.30 -7.39 7.21
CA ILE A 115 2.47 -7.42 8.09
C ILE A 115 2.28 -6.45 9.26
N THR A 116 1.75 -5.26 8.99
CA THR A 116 1.55 -4.25 10.04
C THR A 116 0.43 -4.58 11.02
N GLY A 117 -0.54 -5.43 10.63
CA GLY A 117 -1.66 -5.83 11.50
C GLY A 117 -2.69 -4.72 11.77
N LEU A 118 -2.62 -3.62 11.00
CA LEU A 118 -3.52 -2.47 11.16
C LEU A 118 -4.91 -2.75 10.59
N CYS A 119 -5.92 -2.10 11.17
CA CYS A 119 -7.25 -2.00 10.56
C CYS A 119 -7.17 -1.30 9.19
N PRO A 120 -8.06 -1.62 8.23
CA PRO A 120 -8.02 -1.00 6.90
C PRO A 120 -8.13 0.53 6.95
N GLU A 121 -8.95 1.06 7.87
CA GLU A 121 -9.12 2.50 8.06
C GLU A 121 -7.84 3.18 8.55
N GLU A 122 -7.24 2.65 9.62
CA GLU A 122 -6.01 3.18 10.20
C GLU A 122 -4.84 3.02 9.23
N HIS A 123 -4.77 1.90 8.51
CA HIS A 123 -3.75 1.70 7.48
C HIS A 123 -3.83 2.78 6.39
N ARG A 124 -5.05 3.15 5.94
CA ARG A 124 -5.25 4.24 4.98
C ARG A 124 -4.85 5.60 5.55
N LYS A 125 -5.22 5.89 6.80
CA LYS A 125 -4.86 7.15 7.48
C LYS A 125 -3.34 7.29 7.63
N ILE A 126 -2.66 6.25 8.10
CA ILE A 126 -1.19 6.24 8.24
C ILE A 126 -0.53 6.40 6.88
N ALA A 127 -0.98 5.70 5.83
CA ALA A 127 -0.42 5.86 4.49
C ALA A 127 -0.53 7.31 3.99
N ILE A 128 -1.64 7.99 4.26
CA ILE A 128 -1.83 9.40 3.93
C ILE A 128 -0.89 10.29 4.77
N CYS A 129 -0.77 10.03 6.08
CA CYS A 129 0.16 10.76 6.95
C CYS A 129 1.61 10.62 6.48
N VAL A 130 2.04 9.41 6.11
CA VAL A 130 3.37 9.13 5.55
C VAL A 130 3.60 9.93 4.26
N GLN A 131 2.62 9.95 3.34
CA GLN A 131 2.70 10.75 2.12
C GLN A 131 2.84 12.25 2.42
N MET A 132 2.06 12.77 3.37
CA MET A 132 2.17 14.18 3.79
C MET A 132 3.52 14.47 4.45
N ALA A 133 4.05 13.55 5.28
CA ALA A 133 5.34 13.68 5.96
C ALA A 133 6.51 13.69 4.98
N HIS A 134 6.52 12.81 3.98
CA HIS A 134 7.54 12.82 2.92
C HIS A 134 7.52 14.12 2.13
N ARG A 135 6.33 14.62 1.76
CA ARG A 135 6.20 15.89 1.04
C ARG A 135 6.63 17.08 1.88
N ALA A 136 6.44 17.00 3.20
CA ALA A 136 6.89 18.01 4.15
C ALA A 136 8.38 17.91 4.49
N GLY A 137 9.08 16.86 4.05
CA GLY A 137 10.51 16.67 4.31
C GLY A 137 10.83 16.20 5.74
N LEU A 138 9.87 15.62 6.47
CA LEU A 138 10.06 15.18 7.86
C LEU A 138 10.83 13.86 8.00
N LEU A 139 11.02 13.13 6.90
CA LEU A 139 11.63 11.80 6.87
C LEU A 139 12.88 11.81 5.97
N PRO A 140 14.02 12.40 6.41
CA PRO A 140 15.22 12.52 5.59
C PRO A 140 15.92 11.18 5.34
N ASP A 141 15.92 10.29 6.33
CA ASP A 141 16.62 8.99 6.28
C ASP A 141 15.87 7.96 5.44
N HIS A 142 14.57 8.18 5.24
CA HIS A 142 13.69 7.27 4.51
C HIS A 142 13.50 7.69 3.06
N LYS A 143 14.60 7.65 2.28
CA LYS A 143 14.59 7.98 0.85
C LYS A 143 15.02 6.77 0.02
N PRO A 144 14.51 6.63 -1.20
CA PRO A 144 15.03 5.63 -2.12
C PRO A 144 16.51 5.90 -2.38
N LYS A 145 17.31 4.84 -2.40
CA LYS A 145 18.72 4.92 -2.75
C LYS A 145 18.84 5.39 -4.21
N LEU A 146 19.49 6.53 -4.40
CA LEU A 146 19.78 7.07 -5.72
C LEU A 146 21.07 6.41 -6.26
N PRO A 147 21.21 6.28 -7.58
CA PRO A 147 22.47 5.80 -8.15
C PRO A 147 23.61 6.77 -7.82
N GLU A 148 24.82 6.23 -7.78
CA GLU A 148 26.02 6.98 -7.48
C GLU A 148 26.18 8.19 -8.43
N GLY A 149 26.52 9.36 -7.89
CA GLY A 149 26.67 10.60 -8.64
C GLY A 149 25.38 11.35 -9.01
N HIS A 150 24.20 10.89 -8.57
CA HIS A 150 22.95 11.61 -8.85
C HIS A 150 22.79 12.86 -7.98
N VAL A 151 22.87 14.04 -8.60
CA VAL A 151 22.56 15.33 -7.95
C VAL A 151 21.14 15.78 -8.31
N PRO A 152 20.27 16.05 -7.31
CA PRO A 152 18.93 16.54 -7.59
C PRO A 152 18.96 17.93 -8.24
N LYS A 153 18.28 18.07 -9.39
CA LYS A 153 18.31 19.31 -10.20
C LYS A 153 17.37 20.42 -9.73
N ARG A 154 16.32 20.09 -8.95
CA ARG A 154 15.27 21.05 -8.55
C ARG A 154 15.42 21.46 -7.09
N PRO A 155 15.29 22.77 -6.77
CA PRO A 155 15.26 23.20 -5.37
C PRO A 155 14.01 22.65 -4.68
N THR A 156 14.19 22.17 -3.45
CA THR A 156 13.09 21.73 -2.60
C THR A 156 12.39 22.92 -1.98
N LEU A 157 11.12 23.11 -2.29
CA LEU A 157 10.29 24.14 -1.67
C LEU A 157 9.70 23.63 -0.35
N ASN A 158 9.70 24.48 0.67
CA ASN A 158 9.08 24.17 1.96
C ASN A 158 7.54 24.09 1.81
N ARG A 159 6.95 23.03 2.36
CA ARG A 159 5.50 22.77 2.25
C ARG A 159 5.06 21.85 3.39
N TYR A 160 3.78 21.93 3.76
CA TYR A 160 3.18 21.11 4.81
C TYR A 160 1.71 20.87 4.50
N LEU A 161 1.08 19.88 5.15
CA LEU A 161 -0.33 19.52 4.92
C LEU A 161 -0.71 19.31 3.43
N THR A 162 0.23 18.83 2.61
CA THR A 162 0.03 18.72 1.16
C THR A 162 -0.70 17.45 0.78
N ARG A 163 -1.94 17.60 0.29
CA ARG A 163 -2.80 16.47 -0.08
C ARG A 163 -2.41 15.78 -1.39
N TRP A 164 -2.07 16.58 -2.39
CA TRP A 164 -1.84 16.13 -3.76
C TRP A 164 -0.35 16.04 -4.09
N SER A 165 0.00 15.25 -5.10
CA SER A 165 1.37 15.23 -5.62
C SER A 165 1.68 16.54 -6.33
N ILE A 166 2.92 17.02 -6.19
CA ILE A 166 3.35 18.32 -6.71
C ILE A 166 3.15 18.40 -8.22
N ASP A 167 3.52 17.34 -8.94
CA ASP A 167 3.45 17.32 -10.41
C ASP A 167 2.03 17.08 -10.95
N SER A 168 1.08 16.70 -10.08
CA SER A 168 -0.30 16.36 -10.50
C SER A 168 -1.27 17.54 -10.50
N VAL A 169 -0.95 18.60 -9.76
CA VAL A 169 -1.87 19.73 -9.55
C VAL A 169 -1.64 20.79 -10.62
N LYS A 170 -2.72 21.18 -11.32
CA LYS A 170 -2.71 22.30 -12.27
C LYS A 170 -3.04 23.61 -11.55
N PRO A 171 -2.43 24.75 -11.95
CA PRO A 171 -2.76 26.04 -11.37
C PRO A 171 -4.20 26.44 -11.68
N ILE A 172 -4.87 27.07 -10.71
CA ILE A 172 -6.23 27.59 -10.87
C ILE A 172 -6.14 29.00 -11.47
N TYR A 173 -6.26 29.11 -12.79
CA TYR A 173 -6.23 30.40 -13.48
C TYR A 173 -7.44 31.30 -13.16
N LYS A 174 -8.63 30.69 -13.00
CA LYS A 174 -9.88 31.41 -12.68
C LYS A 174 -10.46 30.89 -11.37
N ARG A 175 -10.41 31.71 -10.31
CA ARG A 175 -10.91 31.33 -8.97
C ARG A 175 -12.44 31.37 -8.86
N GLY A 176 -13.13 32.13 -9.70
CA GLY A 176 -14.59 32.29 -9.64
C GLY A 176 -15.06 33.32 -8.60
N LEU A 177 -16.37 33.55 -8.59
CA LEU A 177 -17.05 34.49 -7.71
C LEU A 177 -17.21 33.90 -6.29
N LYS A 178 -17.52 34.74 -5.29
CA LYS A 178 -17.57 34.36 -3.86
C LYS A 178 -18.42 33.10 -3.59
N TRP A 179 -19.58 32.96 -4.23
CA TRP A 179 -20.51 31.84 -4.05
C TRP A 179 -20.14 30.56 -4.84
N ARG A 180 -19.19 30.66 -5.78
CA ARG A 180 -18.69 29.54 -6.59
C ARG A 180 -17.17 29.59 -6.70
N LYS A 181 -16.52 29.78 -5.54
CA LYS A 181 -15.07 29.93 -5.46
C LYS A 181 -14.40 28.56 -5.49
N ASN A 182 -13.42 28.39 -6.37
CA ASN A 182 -12.55 27.22 -6.39
C ASN A 182 -11.51 27.35 -5.26
N LEU A 183 -11.75 26.63 -4.16
CA LEU A 183 -10.88 26.60 -2.98
C LEU A 183 -9.74 25.59 -3.15
N MET A 184 -8.66 25.82 -2.41
CA MET A 184 -7.48 24.96 -2.38
C MET A 184 -7.60 23.94 -1.25
N ASP A 185 -7.34 22.67 -1.56
CA ASP A 185 -7.35 21.61 -0.55
C ASP A 185 -6.08 21.69 0.34
N VAL A 186 -6.27 21.69 1.66
CA VAL A 186 -5.21 21.65 2.66
C VAL A 186 -5.50 20.50 3.64
N GLY A 187 -4.51 19.62 3.84
CA GLY A 187 -4.68 18.42 4.65
C GLY A 187 -5.52 17.34 3.96
N HIS A 188 -5.92 16.31 4.72
CA HIS A 188 -6.71 15.20 4.18
C HIS A 188 -7.97 14.93 5.01
N PRO A 189 -9.16 14.80 4.38
CA PRO A 189 -10.43 14.60 5.09
C PRO A 189 -10.52 13.27 5.86
N ALA A 190 -9.60 12.34 5.64
CA ALA A 190 -9.51 11.08 6.38
C ALA A 190 -9.16 11.30 7.87
N LEU A 191 -8.54 12.44 8.19
CA LEU A 191 -8.15 12.84 9.54
C LEU A 191 -9.18 13.78 10.20
N LYS A 192 -10.36 13.95 9.60
CA LYS A 192 -11.41 14.86 10.11
C LYS A 192 -11.90 14.49 11.51
N ASN A 193 -11.84 13.21 11.86
CA ASN A 193 -12.31 12.68 13.14
C ASN A 193 -11.24 12.79 14.26
N ASN A 194 -10.07 13.37 13.97
CA ASN A 194 -9.04 13.53 14.99
C ASN A 194 -9.52 14.40 16.15
N VAL A 195 -8.97 14.15 17.34
CA VAL A 195 -9.26 14.92 18.55
C VAL A 195 -8.89 16.38 18.30
N ARG A 196 -9.76 17.28 18.75
CA ARG A 196 -9.62 18.72 18.53
C ARG A 196 -9.70 19.40 19.88
N TYR A 197 -8.67 20.18 20.19
CA TYR A 197 -8.60 20.94 21.42
C TYR A 197 -9.13 22.38 21.25
N GLY A 198 -9.27 22.84 20.00
CA GLY A 198 -9.80 24.17 19.68
C GLY A 198 -11.29 24.16 19.29
N ILE A 199 -11.95 25.30 19.49
CA ILE A 199 -13.39 25.49 19.23
C ILE A 199 -13.72 25.49 17.72
N LYS A 200 -12.91 26.17 16.90
CA LYS A 200 -13.18 26.32 15.45
C LYS A 200 -13.10 24.96 14.75
N PRO A 201 -13.95 24.63 13.75
CA PRO A 201 -13.83 23.40 12.94
C PRO A 201 -12.52 23.35 12.13
N LEU A 202 -12.09 22.15 11.72
CA LEU A 202 -10.92 22.02 10.87
C LEU A 202 -11.34 22.34 9.43
N SER A 203 -10.74 23.35 8.82
CA SER A 203 -10.96 23.63 7.41
C SER A 203 -9.99 22.82 6.57
N PHE A 204 -10.53 22.04 5.63
CA PHE A 204 -9.73 21.34 4.62
C PHE A 204 -9.67 22.09 3.29
N LYS A 205 -10.36 23.23 3.18
CA LYS A 205 -10.47 24.02 1.95
C LYS A 205 -10.28 25.51 2.27
N HIS A 206 -9.36 26.18 1.58
CA HIS A 206 -8.98 27.58 1.81
C HIS A 206 -9.09 28.44 0.53
#